data_AF-A0A034WX21-F1
#
_entry.id   AF-A0A034WX21-F1
#
_cell.length_a   1.000
_cell.length_b   1.000
_cell.length_c   1.000
_cell.angle_alpha   90.00
_cell.angle_beta   90.00
_cell.angle_gamma   90.00
#
_symmetry.space_group_name_H-M   'P 1'
#
loop_
_entity.id
_entity.type
_entity.pdbx_description
1 polymer ?
#
loop_
_entity_poly.entity_id
_entity_poly.type
_entity_poly.pdbx_seq_one_letter_code
_entity_poly.pdbx_strand_id
1 'polypeptide(L)'
;IYVRNSKNVTNLIAVYVDDLIIASSNKTELIQIKADIASKFDIVDGGQLTHFLGMEIGRCGETGSVALCQKQYILRLLKEYNMEDCRDATTPLDAGFKVHCGNEMCKKDDKVQYQSIVGALMYLAISTRPDIIHSVSKLSQRNTDPHIEHEAGVKHLLRYLKKTADFKLHYVKTGKDIEGFADADWGSDPTDRKSYTGYAFVAAGGVFSWESKKQSVVALSSTEAEYVSLSAAAKEAAYITKLLKEMGFDKSGPMVINNDNLSSQSLVRNPIYHARSKHIDIKFQHIRQMYINNEIDLNYISTNNMMS
;
A
#
# COMPACT_ATOMS: atom_id res chain seq x y z
N ILE A 1 8.13 -17.85 4.47
CA ILE A 1 7.49 -18.00 5.81
C ILE A 1 7.39 -19.49 6.08
N TYR A 2 7.76 -19.95 7.27
CA TYR A 2 7.56 -21.33 7.70
C TYR A 2 6.32 -21.41 8.59
N VAL A 3 5.52 -22.45 8.37
CA VAL A 3 4.26 -22.67 9.09
C VAL A 3 4.30 -24.03 9.76
N ARG A 4 3.90 -24.07 11.03
CA ARG A 4 3.69 -25.32 11.77
C ARG A 4 2.36 -25.24 12.51
N ASN A 5 1.34 -25.87 11.95
CA ASN A 5 0.03 -25.96 12.57
C ASN A 5 -0.13 -27.32 13.25
N SER A 6 -0.50 -27.34 14.53
CA SER A 6 -0.79 -28.57 15.28
C SER A 6 -1.94 -28.35 16.25
N LYS A 7 -2.96 -29.21 16.22
CA LYS A 7 -4.05 -29.24 17.24
C LYS A 7 -4.62 -27.84 17.59
N ASN A 8 -4.99 -27.04 16.58
CA ASN A 8 -5.48 -25.65 16.70
C ASN A 8 -4.46 -24.59 17.20
N VAL A 9 -3.18 -24.95 17.28
CA VAL A 9 -2.09 -23.98 17.45
C VAL A 9 -1.52 -23.62 16.09
N THR A 10 -1.44 -22.32 15.82
CA THR A 10 -0.83 -21.75 14.62
C THR A 10 0.52 -21.18 15.00
N ASN A 11 1.58 -21.68 14.38
CA ASN A 11 2.92 -21.16 14.55
C ASN A 11 3.47 -20.67 13.21
N LEU A 12 3.99 -19.46 13.21
CA LEU A 12 4.54 -18.78 12.05
C LEU A 12 5.97 -18.34 12.38
N ILE A 13 6.89 -18.64 11.47
CA ILE A 13 8.27 -18.15 11.51
C ILE A 13 8.53 -17.41 10.21
N ALA A 14 8.67 -16.08 10.29
CA ALA A 14 9.16 -15.27 9.19
C ALA A 14 10.66 -15.07 9.35
N VAL A 15 11.41 -15.35 8.27
CA VAL A 15 12.87 -15.21 8.22
C VAL A 15 13.17 -14.03 7.30
N TYR A 16 13.97 -13.10 7.78
CA TYR A 16 14.48 -11.98 7.00
C TYR A 16 15.97 -11.83 7.25
N VAL A 17 16.79 -12.25 6.28
CA VAL A 17 18.26 -12.29 6.41
C VAL A 17 18.64 -13.01 7.72
N ASP A 18 19.14 -12.28 8.72
CA ASP A 18 19.58 -12.81 10.01
C ASP A 18 18.49 -12.74 11.10
N ASP A 19 17.38 -12.05 10.84
CA ASP A 19 16.30 -11.83 11.80
C ASP A 19 15.18 -12.89 11.66
N LEU A 20 14.68 -13.34 12.82
CA LEU A 20 13.54 -14.26 12.93
C LEU A 20 12.39 -13.59 13.67
N ILE A 21 11.23 -13.50 13.02
CA ILE A 21 9.97 -13.17 13.69
C ILE A 21 9.20 -14.47 13.92
N ILE A 22 8.95 -14.77 15.19
CA ILE A 22 8.20 -15.95 15.61
C ILE A 22 6.88 -15.50 16.22
N ALA A 23 5.78 -16.00 15.67
CA ALA A 23 4.44 -15.80 16.20
C ALA A 23 3.78 -17.16 16.47
N SER A 24 3.08 -17.27 17.59
CA SER A 24 2.31 -18.45 17.95
C SER A 24 0.99 -18.05 18.60
N SER A 25 -0.07 -18.83 18.35
CA SER A 25 -1.31 -18.72 19.12
C SER A 25 -1.23 -19.36 20.51
N ASN A 26 -0.13 -20.03 20.86
CA ASN A 26 0.12 -20.62 22.17
C ASN A 26 1.48 -20.20 22.74
N LYS A 27 1.48 -19.60 23.93
CA LYS A 27 2.71 -19.09 24.56
C LYS A 27 3.71 -20.18 24.92
N THR A 28 3.25 -21.37 25.32
CA THR A 28 4.12 -22.49 25.65
C THR A 28 4.80 -23.04 24.41
N GLU A 29 4.08 -23.19 23.29
CA GLU A 29 4.69 -23.58 22.01
C GLU A 29 5.67 -22.52 21.51
N LEU A 30 5.38 -21.22 21.68
CA LEU A 30 6.32 -20.15 21.34
C LEU A 30 7.65 -20.32 22.08
N ILE A 31 7.61 -20.56 23.39
CA ILE A 31 8.80 -20.75 24.22
C ILE A 31 9.57 -22.00 23.77
N GLN A 32 8.86 -23.11 23.49
CA GLN A 32 9.49 -24.34 23.01
C GLN A 32 10.17 -24.13 21.66
N ILE A 33 9.50 -23.47 20.70
CA ILE A 33 10.08 -23.17 19.39
C ILE A 33 11.34 -22.33 19.54
N LYS A 34 11.32 -21.30 20.40
CA LYS A 34 12.50 -20.48 20.68
C LYS A 34 13.65 -21.32 21.24
N ALA A 35 13.37 -22.20 22.22
CA ALA A 35 14.37 -23.09 22.81
C ALA A 35 14.95 -24.08 21.79
N ASP A 36 14.10 -24.66 20.94
CA ASP A 36 14.52 -25.59 19.89
C ASP A 36 15.46 -24.92 18.87
N ILE A 37 15.17 -23.67 18.47
CA ILE A 37 16.04 -22.92 17.56
C ILE A 37 17.35 -22.54 18.27
N ALA A 38 17.29 -22.04 19.51
CA ALA A 38 18.49 -21.71 20.29
C ALA A 38 19.40 -22.90 20.59
N SER A 39 18.86 -24.12 20.60
CA SER A 39 19.68 -25.34 20.74
C SER A 39 20.51 -25.67 19.50
N LYS A 40 20.12 -25.15 18.33
CA LYS A 40 20.73 -25.45 17.03
C LYS A 40 21.53 -24.29 16.45
N PHE A 41 21.18 -23.07 16.82
CA PHE A 41 21.73 -21.84 16.27
C PHE A 41 22.07 -20.89 17.42
N ASP A 42 23.16 -20.14 17.26
CA ASP A 42 23.51 -19.04 18.16
C ASP A 42 22.58 -17.86 17.89
N ILE A 43 21.51 -17.75 18.69
CA ILE A 43 20.48 -16.72 18.56
C ILE A 43 20.32 -15.97 19.87
N VAL A 44 20.00 -14.68 19.76
CA VAL A 44 19.63 -13.85 20.90
C VAL A 44 18.12 -13.61 20.86
N ASP A 45 17.41 -13.96 21.93
CA ASP A 45 16.00 -13.63 22.05
C ASP A 45 15.85 -12.13 22.38
N GLY A 46 15.48 -11.33 21.37
CA GLY A 46 15.16 -9.91 21.52
C GLY A 46 13.87 -9.64 22.30
N GLY A 47 13.15 -10.68 22.74
CA GLY A 47 11.94 -10.56 23.52
C GLY A 47 10.72 -10.23 22.67
N GLN A 48 9.91 -9.28 23.14
CA GLN A 48 8.73 -8.82 22.40
C GLN A 48 9.17 -7.94 21.22
N LEU A 49 8.63 -8.23 20.03
CA LEU A 49 8.94 -7.46 18.83
C LEU A 49 8.47 -6.00 18.98
N THR A 50 9.42 -5.09 19.12
CA THR A 50 9.20 -3.63 19.22
C THR A 50 9.68 -2.88 17.99
N HIS A 51 10.63 -3.45 17.23
CA HIS A 51 11.17 -2.86 16.01
C HIS A 51 11.43 -3.93 14.96
N PHE A 52 11.17 -3.64 13.69
CA PHE A 52 11.53 -4.50 12.57
C PHE A 52 11.68 -3.69 11.28
N LEU A 53 12.78 -3.87 10.54
CA LEU A 53 13.05 -3.14 9.29
C LEU A 53 12.80 -1.64 9.39
N GLY A 54 13.25 -1.00 10.46
CA GLY A 54 13.06 0.44 10.69
C GLY A 54 11.64 0.89 11.07
N MET A 55 10.69 -0.05 11.21
CA MET A 55 9.35 0.20 11.73
C MET A 55 9.29 -0.02 13.24
N GLU A 56 8.58 0.85 13.93
CA GLU A 56 8.26 0.78 15.34
C GLU A 56 6.91 0.06 15.52
N ILE A 57 6.89 -0.97 16.37
CA ILE A 57 5.77 -1.89 16.57
C ILE A 57 5.27 -1.76 18.01
N GLY A 58 4.08 -1.19 18.17
CA GLY A 58 3.35 -1.15 19.43
C GLY A 58 2.41 -2.33 19.56
N ARG A 59 2.27 -2.89 20.77
CA ARG A 59 1.27 -3.92 21.08
C ARG A 59 0.53 -3.56 22.36
N CYS A 60 -0.79 -3.66 22.34
CA CYS A 60 -1.62 -3.56 23.54
C CYS A 60 -1.94 -4.96 24.06
N GLY A 61 -1.41 -5.32 25.24
CA GLY A 61 -1.57 -6.66 25.81
C GLY A 61 -3.01 -7.01 26.19
N GLU A 62 -3.85 -6.00 26.49
CA GLU A 62 -5.23 -6.19 26.91
C GLU A 62 -6.17 -6.47 25.72
N THR A 63 -5.97 -5.77 24.60
CA THR A 63 -6.84 -5.88 23.41
C THR A 63 -6.24 -6.78 22.31
N GLY A 64 -4.95 -7.10 22.41
CA GLY A 64 -4.20 -7.78 21.34
C GLY A 64 -3.94 -6.91 20.11
N SER A 65 -4.19 -5.59 20.18
CA SER A 65 -4.01 -4.70 19.04
C SER A 65 -2.54 -4.47 18.70
N VAL A 66 -2.23 -4.30 17.41
CA VAL A 66 -0.90 -3.99 16.90
C VAL A 66 -0.92 -2.61 16.26
N ALA A 67 0.11 -1.81 16.49
CA ALA A 67 0.30 -0.50 15.86
C ALA A 67 1.65 -0.45 15.15
N LEU A 68 1.72 0.02 13.91
CA LEU A 68 2.95 0.19 13.13
C LEU A 68 3.17 1.67 12.81
N CYS A 69 4.39 2.18 13.01
CA CYS A 69 4.76 3.55 12.63
C CYS A 69 6.26 3.69 12.38
N GLN A 70 6.69 4.85 11.88
CA GLN A 70 8.09 5.18 11.60
C GLN A 70 8.42 6.60 12.07
N LYS A 71 7.99 6.96 13.28
CA LYS A 71 8.12 8.32 13.83
C LYS A 71 9.58 8.76 13.88
N GLN A 72 10.46 7.90 14.39
CA GLN A 72 11.89 8.24 14.50
C GLN A 72 12.55 8.45 13.13
N TYR A 73 12.09 7.71 12.11
CA TYR A 73 12.57 7.91 10.74
C TYR A 73 12.11 9.24 10.18
N ILE A 74 10.85 9.63 10.40
CA ILE A 74 10.31 10.94 10.00
C ILE A 74 11.11 12.08 10.64
N LEU A 75 11.36 12.01 11.96
CA LEU A 75 12.13 13.03 12.68
C LEU A 75 13.56 13.15 12.16
N ARG A 76 14.21 12.01 11.84
CA ARG A 76 15.54 11.99 11.23
C ARG A 76 15.53 12.66 9.85
N LEU A 77 14.54 12.34 9.03
CA LEU A 77 14.38 12.94 7.69
C LEU A 77 14.17 14.44 7.78
N LEU A 78 13.36 14.92 8.74
CA LEU A 78 13.17 16.36 8.96
C LEU A 78 14.49 17.04 9.35
N LYS A 79 15.30 16.42 10.21
CA LYS A 79 16.62 16.95 10.58
C LYS A 79 17.59 16.99 9.42
N GLU A 80 17.69 15.91 8.65
CA GLU A 80 18.60 15.79 7.50
C GLU A 80 18.35 16.88 6.45
N TYR A 81 17.08 17.25 6.25
CA TYR A 81 16.68 18.25 5.26
C TYR A 81 16.41 19.65 5.85
N ASN A 82 16.83 19.91 7.10
CA ASN A 82 16.65 21.19 7.81
C ASN A 82 15.19 21.68 7.88
N MET A 83 14.28 20.75 8.17
CA MET A 83 12.81 20.95 8.20
C MET A 83 12.21 20.72 9.60
N GLU A 84 13.02 20.64 10.66
CA GLU A 84 12.53 20.45 12.04
C GLU A 84 11.59 21.59 12.47
N ASP A 85 11.94 22.85 12.14
CA ASP A 85 11.18 24.05 12.50
C ASP A 85 10.24 24.55 11.38
N CYS A 86 9.97 23.73 10.37
CA CYS A 86 9.08 24.11 9.28
C CYS A 86 7.63 24.34 9.77
N ARG A 87 6.86 25.17 9.04
CA ARG A 87 5.42 25.31 9.28
C ARG A 87 4.70 24.00 8.93
N ASP A 88 3.63 23.70 9.62
CA ASP A 88 2.85 22.48 9.35
C ASP A 88 2.03 22.60 8.06
N ALA A 89 1.81 21.48 7.38
CA ALA A 89 0.85 21.35 6.29
C ALA A 89 -0.26 20.36 6.66
N THR A 90 -1.49 20.61 6.20
CA THR A 90 -2.67 19.78 6.47
C THR A 90 -2.89 18.68 5.44
N THR A 91 -2.31 18.84 4.25
CA THR A 91 -2.43 17.92 3.11
C THR A 91 -1.05 17.41 2.71
N PRO A 92 -0.92 16.16 2.21
CA PRO A 92 0.35 15.63 1.73
C PRO A 92 0.95 16.45 0.57
N LEU A 93 0.08 16.96 -0.31
CA LEU A 93 0.43 17.79 -1.46
C LEU A 93 -0.79 18.65 -1.82
N ASP A 94 -0.56 19.82 -2.42
CA ASP A 94 -1.65 20.67 -2.88
C ASP A 94 -2.47 19.97 -3.98
N ALA A 95 -3.80 20.00 -3.89
CA ALA A 95 -4.70 19.34 -4.86
C ALA A 95 -4.45 19.82 -6.31
N GLY A 96 -4.05 21.08 -6.46
CA GLY A 96 -3.68 21.69 -7.73
C GLY A 96 -2.20 21.56 -8.11
N PHE A 97 -1.38 20.83 -7.35
CA PHE A 97 0.07 20.77 -7.57
C PHE A 97 0.38 20.30 -8.99
N LYS A 98 0.82 21.25 -9.82
CA LYS A 98 1.21 21.05 -11.21
C LYS A 98 2.40 21.94 -11.46
N VAL A 99 3.48 21.33 -11.94
CA VAL A 99 4.66 22.06 -12.34
C VAL A 99 4.61 22.26 -13.85
N HIS A 100 4.39 23.50 -14.28
CA HIS A 100 4.44 23.91 -15.67
C HIS A 100 5.80 24.52 -15.96
N CYS A 101 6.74 23.71 -16.45
CA CYS A 101 8.03 24.20 -16.94
C CYS A 101 7.95 24.46 -18.44
N GLY A 102 7.59 25.69 -18.81
CA GLY A 102 7.41 26.11 -20.20
C GLY A 102 8.11 27.42 -20.57
N ASN A 103 8.92 27.96 -19.67
CA ASN A 103 9.51 29.29 -19.75
C ASN A 103 10.92 29.29 -19.13
N GLU A 104 11.74 30.26 -19.54
CA GLU A 104 13.18 30.39 -19.18
C GLU A 104 13.44 30.50 -17.67
N MET A 105 12.41 30.71 -16.85
CA MET A 105 12.51 30.80 -15.39
C MET A 105 12.51 29.43 -14.67
N CYS A 106 12.17 28.34 -15.36
CA CYS A 106 12.16 27.03 -14.75
C CYS A 106 13.61 26.51 -14.58
N LYS A 107 14.05 26.41 -13.33
CA LYS A 107 15.43 26.02 -12.97
C LYS A 107 15.47 24.56 -12.55
N LYS A 108 16.42 23.82 -13.13
CA LYS A 108 16.68 22.44 -12.74
C LYS A 108 17.18 22.39 -11.31
N ASP A 109 16.76 21.33 -10.62
CA ASP A 109 17.20 21.01 -9.27
C ASP A 109 18.29 19.94 -9.29
N ASP A 110 18.97 19.73 -8.16
CA ASP A 110 19.95 18.67 -8.00
C ASP A 110 19.27 17.30 -8.09
N LYS A 111 19.55 16.59 -9.18
CA LYS A 111 18.98 15.27 -9.45
C LYS A 111 19.29 14.24 -8.37
N VAL A 112 20.50 14.23 -7.83
CA VAL A 112 20.94 13.22 -6.86
C VAL A 112 20.25 13.46 -5.52
N GLN A 113 20.21 14.71 -5.07
CA GLN A 113 19.51 15.08 -3.84
C GLN A 113 18.00 14.81 -3.95
N TYR A 114 17.39 15.18 -5.08
CA TYR A 114 15.97 14.93 -5.32
C TYR A 114 15.64 13.43 -5.31
N GLN A 115 16.44 12.60 -5.98
CA GLN A 115 16.24 11.15 -5.98
C GLN A 115 16.41 10.54 -4.57
N SER A 116 17.36 11.05 -3.79
CA SER A 116 17.60 10.60 -2.42
C SER A 116 16.37 10.85 -1.53
N ILE A 117 15.86 12.07 -1.51
CA ILE A 117 14.69 12.41 -0.68
C ILE A 117 13.41 11.70 -1.15
N VAL A 118 13.18 11.59 -2.46
CA VAL A 118 12.03 10.86 -3.00
C VAL A 118 12.13 9.37 -2.64
N GLY A 119 13.33 8.79 -2.67
CA GLY A 119 13.58 7.42 -2.21
C GLY A 119 13.25 7.22 -0.73
N ALA A 120 13.68 8.15 0.13
CA ALA A 120 13.35 8.13 1.56
C ALA A 120 11.84 8.24 1.83
N LEU A 121 11.17 9.13 1.10
CA LEU A 121 9.71 9.28 1.16
C LEU A 121 8.97 8.06 0.63
N MET A 122 9.49 7.40 -0.41
CA MET A 122 8.93 6.16 -0.95
C MET A 122 8.98 5.02 0.06
N TYR A 123 10.09 4.90 0.81
CA TYR A 123 10.20 3.92 1.88
C TYR A 123 9.13 4.11 2.97
N LEU A 124 8.86 5.36 3.38
CA LEU A 124 7.74 5.67 4.30
C LEU A 124 6.40 5.28 3.68
N ALA A 125 6.17 5.68 2.43
CA ALA A 125 4.91 5.51 1.72
C ALA A 125 4.52 4.03 1.54
N ILE A 126 5.50 3.16 1.30
CA ILE A 126 5.29 1.71 1.11
C ILE A 126 5.20 0.98 2.46
N SER A 127 5.87 1.47 3.51
CA SER A 127 5.99 0.72 4.77
C SER A 127 4.87 1.05 5.76
N THR A 128 4.59 2.34 6.02
CA THR A 128 3.65 2.75 7.08
C THR A 128 2.78 3.97 6.78
N ARG A 129 2.98 4.63 5.63
CA ARG A 129 2.29 5.89 5.27
C ARG A 129 1.52 5.79 3.96
N PRO A 130 0.44 4.97 3.90
CA PRO A 130 -0.42 4.90 2.72
C PRO A 130 -0.99 6.26 2.32
N ASP A 131 -1.21 7.16 3.28
CA ASP A 131 -1.77 8.49 3.07
C ASP A 131 -0.87 9.43 2.23
N ILE A 132 0.42 9.12 2.06
CA ILE A 132 1.33 9.91 1.22
C ILE A 132 1.64 9.27 -0.13
N ILE A 133 1.22 8.01 -0.37
CA ILE A 133 1.68 7.21 -1.53
C ILE A 133 1.38 7.89 -2.86
N HIS A 134 0.20 8.50 -3.01
CA HIS A 134 -0.16 9.23 -4.22
C HIS A 134 0.75 10.43 -4.46
N SER A 135 1.05 11.20 -3.41
CA SER A 135 1.91 12.39 -3.50
C SER A 135 3.35 12.02 -3.85
N VAL A 136 3.88 10.95 -3.23
CA VAL A 136 5.21 10.44 -3.54
C VAL A 136 5.27 9.88 -4.96
N SER A 137 4.25 9.12 -5.39
CA SER A 137 4.12 8.60 -6.76
C SER A 137 4.18 9.75 -7.78
N LYS A 138 3.42 10.82 -7.53
CA LYS A 138 3.41 12.01 -8.39
C LYS A 138 4.77 12.71 -8.46
N LEU A 139 5.44 12.92 -7.34
CA LEU A 139 6.78 13.55 -7.26
C LEU A 139 7.86 12.67 -7.93
N SER A 140 7.77 11.35 -7.80
CA SER A 140 8.75 10.41 -8.36
C SER A 140 8.82 10.40 -9.89
N GLN A 141 7.76 10.85 -10.57
CA GLN A 141 7.74 11.01 -12.03
C GLN A 141 8.85 11.94 -12.55
N ARG A 142 9.43 12.77 -11.68
CA ARG A 142 10.42 13.80 -12.01
C ARG A 142 11.83 13.45 -11.55
N ASN A 143 12.06 12.20 -11.13
CA ASN A 143 13.38 11.71 -10.72
C ASN A 143 14.48 11.88 -11.79
N THR A 144 14.14 11.98 -13.07
CA THR A 144 15.12 12.17 -14.15
C THR A 144 15.40 13.63 -14.48
N ASP A 145 14.44 14.52 -14.23
CA ASP A 145 14.48 15.93 -14.62
C ASP A 145 13.72 16.81 -13.57
N PRO A 146 14.24 16.86 -12.32
CA PRO A 146 13.61 17.65 -11.26
C PRO A 146 13.90 19.14 -11.44
N HIS A 147 13.02 19.94 -10.86
CA HIS A 147 13.05 21.40 -10.91
C HIS A 147 12.64 21.94 -9.54
N ILE A 148 12.96 23.20 -9.25
CA ILE A 148 12.78 23.80 -7.91
C ILE A 148 11.34 23.67 -7.40
N GLU A 149 10.34 23.72 -8.28
CA GLU A 149 8.94 23.56 -7.94
C GLU A 149 8.61 22.13 -7.45
N HIS A 150 9.31 21.13 -7.98
CA HIS A 150 9.21 19.74 -7.51
C HIS A 150 9.82 19.60 -6.11
N GLU A 151 10.97 20.25 -5.86
CA GLU A 151 11.58 20.33 -4.54
C GLU A 151 10.66 21.01 -3.53
N ALA A 152 9.95 22.07 -3.94
CA ALA A 152 8.94 22.74 -3.12
C ALA A 152 7.78 21.80 -2.75
N GLY A 153 7.37 20.92 -3.66
CA GLY A 153 6.40 19.86 -3.39
C GLY A 153 6.91 18.81 -2.38
N VAL A 154 8.17 18.40 -2.50
CA VAL A 154 8.84 17.53 -1.52
C VAL A 154 8.87 18.19 -0.13
N LYS A 155 9.26 19.47 -0.06
CA LYS A 155 9.25 20.26 1.18
C LYS A 155 7.83 20.40 1.74
N HIS A 156 6.80 20.52 0.91
CA HIS A 156 5.40 20.48 1.35
C HIS A 156 5.06 19.15 2.04
N LEU A 157 5.45 18.04 1.42
CA LEU A 157 5.20 16.72 1.99
C LEU A 157 5.94 16.51 3.32
N LEU A 158 7.16 17.03 3.48
CA LEU A 158 7.87 17.03 4.76
C LEU A 158 7.11 17.82 5.85
N ARG A 159 6.54 18.99 5.51
CA ARG A 159 5.69 19.77 6.45
C ARG A 159 4.48 18.98 6.92
N TYR A 160 3.87 18.19 6.03
CA TYR A 160 2.76 17.32 6.37
C TYR A 160 3.20 16.16 7.27
N LEU A 161 4.33 15.53 6.94
CA LEU A 161 4.92 14.45 7.75
C LEU A 161 5.27 14.92 9.16
N LYS A 162 5.78 16.14 9.34
CA LYS A 162 6.02 16.75 10.65
C LYS A 162 4.75 16.76 11.50
N LYS A 163 3.65 17.31 10.95
CA LYS A 163 2.35 17.37 11.63
C LYS A 163 1.79 15.99 11.96
N THR A 164 2.05 15.01 11.12
CA THR A 164 1.48 13.65 11.18
C THR A 164 2.48 12.59 11.63
N ALA A 165 3.57 12.98 12.30
CA ALA A 165 4.65 12.07 12.68
C ALA A 165 4.20 10.96 13.65
N ASP A 166 3.11 11.19 14.38
CA ASP A 166 2.51 10.27 15.33
C ASP A 166 1.45 9.32 14.72
N PHE A 167 1.15 9.45 13.42
CA PHE A 167 0.22 8.53 12.76
C PHE A 167 0.73 7.10 12.77
N LYS A 168 -0.18 6.14 12.99
CA LYS A 168 0.13 4.71 13.02
C LYS A 168 -0.95 3.92 12.30
N LEU A 169 -0.53 2.83 11.66
CA LEU A 169 -1.45 1.80 11.20
C LEU A 169 -1.89 0.98 12.41
N HIS A 170 -3.18 0.99 12.72
CA HIS A 170 -3.74 0.27 13.86
C HIS A 170 -4.52 -0.94 13.40
N TYR A 171 -4.15 -2.11 13.94
CA TYR A 171 -4.81 -3.39 13.67
C TYR A 171 -5.44 -3.92 14.96
N VAL A 172 -6.74 -4.16 14.91
CA VAL A 172 -7.57 -4.66 16.00
C VAL A 172 -8.42 -5.81 15.49
N LYS A 173 -8.63 -6.85 16.28
CA LYS A 173 -9.51 -7.96 15.90
C LYS A 173 -10.94 -7.45 15.71
N THR A 174 -11.40 -7.37 14.45
CA THR A 174 -12.75 -6.92 14.08
C THR A 174 -13.73 -8.06 13.85
N GLY A 175 -13.23 -9.28 13.60
CA GLY A 175 -14.04 -10.42 13.16
C GLY A 175 -14.52 -10.32 11.70
N LYS A 176 -14.12 -9.27 10.98
CA LYS A 176 -14.39 -9.13 9.55
C LYS A 176 -13.32 -9.81 8.72
N ASP A 177 -13.73 -10.29 7.55
CA ASP A 177 -12.83 -10.76 6.51
C ASP A 177 -12.03 -9.61 5.89
N ILE A 178 -11.03 -9.96 5.08
CA ILE A 178 -10.28 -9.00 4.28
C ILE A 178 -11.19 -8.40 3.20
N GLU A 179 -11.12 -7.08 3.06
CA GLU A 179 -11.86 -6.30 2.06
C GLU A 179 -10.88 -5.50 1.21
N GLY A 180 -11.03 -5.56 -0.11
CA GLY A 180 -10.31 -4.72 -1.06
C GLY A 180 -11.15 -3.52 -1.50
N PHE A 181 -10.48 -2.44 -1.86
CA PHE A 181 -11.04 -1.24 -2.49
C PHE A 181 -10.20 -0.93 -3.72
N ALA A 182 -10.86 -0.58 -4.83
CA ALA A 182 -10.19 -0.20 -6.07
C ALA A 182 -10.84 1.05 -6.62
N ASP A 183 -10.01 2.01 -7.05
CA ASP A 183 -10.44 3.31 -7.52
C ASP A 183 -9.50 3.83 -8.62
N ALA A 184 -10.00 4.70 -9.50
CA ALA A 184 -9.17 5.35 -10.51
C ALA A 184 -9.49 6.83 -10.72
N ASP A 185 -8.47 7.68 -10.53
CA ASP A 185 -8.55 9.09 -10.93
C ASP A 185 -8.47 9.22 -12.45
N TRP A 186 -9.61 9.41 -13.12
CA TRP A 186 -9.67 9.50 -14.58
C TRP A 186 -9.08 10.81 -15.13
N GLY A 187 -8.10 10.70 -16.05
CA GLY A 187 -7.59 11.83 -16.83
C GLY A 187 -6.96 12.96 -16.01
N SER A 188 -6.54 12.66 -14.78
CA SER A 188 -6.09 13.63 -13.78
C SER A 188 -4.79 14.35 -14.16
N ASP A 189 -3.95 13.71 -14.99
CA ASP A 189 -2.74 14.34 -15.53
C ASP A 189 -3.06 15.12 -16.83
N PRO A 190 -2.96 16.46 -16.86
CA PRO A 190 -3.22 17.25 -18.05
C PRO A 190 -2.13 17.12 -19.13
N THR A 191 -0.94 16.61 -18.79
CA THR A 191 0.20 16.52 -19.71
C THR A 191 0.10 15.30 -20.61
N ASP A 192 -0.23 14.12 -20.08
CA ASP A 192 -0.34 12.89 -20.86
C ASP A 192 -1.72 12.21 -20.80
N ARG A 193 -2.68 12.80 -20.06
CA ARG A 193 -4.05 12.31 -19.90
C ARG A 193 -4.16 10.90 -19.35
N LYS A 194 -3.11 10.39 -18.70
CA LYS A 194 -3.13 9.09 -18.03
C LYS A 194 -3.78 9.21 -16.66
N SER A 195 -4.60 8.22 -16.35
CA SER A 195 -5.26 8.08 -15.04
C SER A 195 -4.28 7.55 -13.99
N TYR A 196 -4.66 7.70 -12.72
CA TYR A 196 -4.02 6.95 -11.62
C TYR A 196 -4.91 5.78 -11.23
N THR A 197 -4.28 4.64 -10.93
CA THR A 197 -4.92 3.47 -10.33
C THR A 197 -4.55 3.45 -8.85
N GLY A 198 -5.57 3.30 -8.00
CA GLY A 198 -5.42 3.06 -6.58
C GLY A 198 -6.06 1.74 -6.17
N TYR A 199 -5.46 1.06 -5.20
CA TYR A 199 -6.16 0.05 -4.41
C TYR A 199 -5.69 0.06 -2.96
N ALA A 200 -6.54 -0.46 -2.08
CA ALA A 200 -6.24 -0.68 -0.67
C ALA A 200 -6.94 -1.93 -0.16
N PHE A 201 -6.22 -2.80 0.55
CA PHE A 201 -6.74 -3.97 1.23
C PHE A 201 -6.68 -3.79 2.75
N VAL A 202 -7.80 -4.06 3.40
CA VAL A 202 -8.00 -3.86 4.83
C VAL A 202 -8.12 -5.21 5.53
N ALA A 203 -7.42 -5.36 6.64
CA ALA A 203 -7.55 -6.47 7.56
C ALA A 203 -7.51 -5.93 8.98
N ALA A 204 -8.29 -6.50 9.90
CA ALA A 204 -8.27 -6.09 11.31
C ALA A 204 -8.46 -4.56 11.50
N GLY A 205 -9.29 -3.93 10.66
CA GLY A 205 -9.58 -2.49 10.73
C GLY A 205 -8.47 -1.56 10.23
N GLY A 206 -7.34 -2.08 9.76
CA GLY A 206 -6.23 -1.30 9.19
C GLY A 206 -5.88 -1.74 7.77
N VAL A 207 -5.41 -0.81 6.94
CA VAL A 207 -4.88 -1.13 5.61
C VAL A 207 -3.52 -1.84 5.74
N PHE A 208 -3.28 -2.86 4.93
CA PHE A 208 -2.02 -3.64 4.97
C PHE A 208 -1.37 -3.87 3.60
N SER A 209 -2.13 -3.70 2.50
CA SER A 209 -1.58 -3.67 1.14
C SER A 209 -2.27 -2.55 0.37
N TRP A 210 -1.49 -1.73 -0.33
CA TRP A 210 -1.98 -0.57 -1.07
C TRP A 210 -1.04 -0.21 -2.23
N GLU A 211 -1.58 0.46 -3.23
CA GLU A 211 -0.80 1.03 -4.33
C GLU A 211 -1.47 2.32 -4.82
N SER A 212 -0.65 3.29 -5.26
CA SER A 212 -1.12 4.38 -6.12
C SER A 212 -0.14 4.57 -7.27
N LYS A 213 -0.60 4.31 -8.48
CA LYS A 213 0.26 4.20 -9.66
C LYS A 213 -0.38 4.81 -10.89
N LYS A 214 0.40 5.61 -11.60
CA LYS A 214 0.00 6.13 -12.91
C LYS A 214 -0.17 4.98 -13.91
N GLN A 215 -1.32 4.94 -14.59
CA GLN A 215 -1.61 3.92 -15.57
C GLN A 215 -0.62 3.99 -16.74
N SER A 216 -0.20 2.84 -17.26
CA SER A 216 0.72 2.80 -18.41
C SER A 216 0.03 3.20 -19.72
N VAL A 217 -1.29 3.01 -19.80
CA VAL A 217 -2.14 3.29 -20.96
C VAL A 217 -3.03 4.50 -20.70
N VAL A 218 -3.38 5.22 -21.77
CA VAL A 218 -4.39 6.28 -21.71
C VAL A 218 -5.77 5.62 -21.78
N ALA A 219 -6.57 5.77 -20.74
CA ALA A 219 -7.94 5.28 -20.70
C ALA A 219 -8.87 6.21 -21.49
N LEU A 220 -9.70 5.65 -22.37
CA LEU A 220 -10.61 6.43 -23.22
C LEU A 220 -11.92 6.80 -22.52
N SER A 221 -12.17 6.26 -21.34
CA SER A 221 -13.31 6.59 -20.47
C SER A 221 -12.98 6.34 -19.01
N SER A 222 -13.78 6.89 -18.09
CA SER A 222 -13.69 6.57 -16.67
C SER A 222 -13.87 5.07 -16.43
N THR A 223 -14.81 4.43 -17.11
CA THR A 223 -15.01 2.96 -17.07
C THR A 223 -13.74 2.19 -17.44
N GLU A 224 -12.99 2.60 -18.45
CA GLU A 224 -11.71 1.92 -18.77
C GLU A 224 -10.65 2.13 -17.69
N ALA A 225 -10.60 3.31 -17.08
CA ALA A 225 -9.65 3.61 -16.00
C ALA A 225 -9.96 2.76 -14.75
N GLU A 226 -11.23 2.69 -14.37
CA GLU A 226 -11.74 1.87 -13.27
C GLU A 226 -11.56 0.38 -13.54
N TYR A 227 -11.70 -0.06 -14.79
CA TYR A 227 -11.40 -1.43 -15.15
C TYR A 227 -9.92 -1.77 -14.92
N VAL A 228 -9.03 -0.82 -15.23
CA VAL A 228 -7.59 -0.98 -15.00
C VAL A 228 -7.26 -1.02 -13.51
N SER A 229 -7.94 -0.23 -12.65
CA SER A 229 -7.77 -0.30 -11.19
C SER A 229 -8.27 -1.63 -10.63
N LEU A 230 -9.46 -2.07 -11.02
CA LEU A 230 -10.00 -3.40 -10.68
C LEU A 230 -9.04 -4.52 -11.08
N SER A 231 -8.43 -4.44 -12.26
CA SER A 231 -7.46 -5.45 -12.71
C SER A 231 -6.18 -5.46 -11.87
N ALA A 232 -5.72 -4.31 -11.36
CA ALA A 232 -4.59 -4.24 -10.45
C ALA A 232 -4.95 -4.83 -9.08
N ALA A 233 -6.09 -4.44 -8.52
CA ALA A 233 -6.60 -4.97 -7.25
C ALA A 233 -6.83 -6.49 -7.31
N ALA A 234 -7.35 -7.02 -8.42
CA ALA A 234 -7.56 -8.45 -8.61
C ALA A 234 -6.24 -9.25 -8.54
N LYS A 235 -5.16 -8.74 -9.13
CA LYS A 235 -3.83 -9.38 -9.04
C LYS A 235 -3.32 -9.41 -7.61
N GLU A 236 -3.49 -8.31 -6.89
CA GLU A 236 -3.12 -8.22 -5.48
C GLU A 236 -3.96 -9.16 -4.62
N ALA A 237 -5.28 -9.25 -4.87
CA ALA A 237 -6.17 -10.21 -4.22
C ALA A 237 -5.72 -11.66 -4.43
N ALA A 238 -5.29 -12.03 -5.64
CA ALA A 238 -4.72 -13.35 -5.93
C ALA A 238 -3.43 -13.59 -5.12
N TYR A 239 -2.53 -12.60 -5.06
CA TYR A 239 -1.31 -12.68 -4.28
C TYR A 239 -1.60 -12.87 -2.78
N ILE A 240 -2.47 -12.04 -2.21
CA ILE A 240 -2.89 -12.11 -0.80
C ILE A 240 -3.52 -13.47 -0.51
N THR A 241 -4.43 -13.96 -1.37
CA THR A 241 -5.09 -15.26 -1.18
C THR A 241 -4.07 -16.40 -1.16
N LYS A 242 -3.10 -16.37 -2.07
CA LYS A 242 -2.01 -17.37 -2.10
C LYS A 242 -1.14 -17.27 -0.84
N LEU A 243 -0.77 -16.07 -0.41
CA LEU A 243 0.03 -15.84 0.79
C LEU A 243 -0.68 -16.37 2.05
N LEU A 244 -1.97 -16.09 2.21
CA LEU A 244 -2.77 -16.59 3.33
C LEU A 244 -2.81 -18.12 3.36
N LYS A 245 -3.03 -18.74 2.21
CA LYS A 245 -3.00 -20.20 2.06
C LYS A 245 -1.64 -20.79 2.46
N GLU A 246 -0.54 -20.17 2.01
CA GLU A 246 0.82 -20.57 2.41
C GLU A 246 1.06 -20.39 3.92
N MET A 247 0.42 -19.39 4.54
CA MET A 247 0.43 -19.16 5.98
C MET A 247 -0.50 -20.11 6.77
N GLY A 248 -1.22 -21.01 6.08
CA GLY A 248 -2.17 -21.95 6.68
C GLY A 248 -3.52 -21.33 7.05
N PHE A 249 -3.85 -20.16 6.48
CA PHE A 249 -5.16 -19.52 6.58
C PHE A 249 -5.93 -19.77 5.28
N ASP A 250 -6.80 -20.77 5.29
CA ASP A 250 -7.71 -21.01 4.17
C ASP A 250 -8.89 -20.02 4.25
N LYS A 251 -8.91 -19.04 3.35
CA LYS A 251 -10.10 -18.21 3.14
C LYS A 251 -11.18 -19.04 2.46
N SER A 252 -12.38 -19.04 3.03
CA SER A 252 -13.57 -19.57 2.35
C SER A 252 -14.12 -18.50 1.42
N GLY A 253 -14.20 -18.81 0.13
CA GLY A 253 -14.82 -17.94 -0.88
C GLY A 253 -13.92 -16.86 -1.46
N PRO A 254 -14.47 -16.05 -2.39
CA PRO A 254 -13.73 -15.06 -3.14
C PRO A 254 -13.25 -13.88 -2.28
N MET A 255 -12.19 -13.22 -2.71
CA MET A 255 -11.81 -11.91 -2.18
C MET A 255 -12.77 -10.83 -2.71
N VAL A 256 -13.43 -10.10 -1.81
CA VAL A 256 -14.35 -9.02 -2.20
C VAL A 256 -13.55 -7.76 -2.50
N ILE A 257 -13.77 -7.19 -3.69
CA ILE A 257 -13.22 -5.91 -4.12
C ILE A 257 -14.38 -4.92 -4.30
N ASN A 258 -14.34 -3.84 -3.54
CA ASN A 258 -15.33 -2.77 -3.59
C ASN A 258 -14.91 -1.70 -4.60
N ASN A 259 -15.85 -1.25 -5.43
CA ASN A 259 -15.64 -0.21 -6.44
C ASN A 259 -16.95 0.53 -6.72
N ASP A 260 -16.89 1.81 -7.10
CA ASP A 260 -18.06 2.66 -7.30
C ASP A 260 -18.52 2.77 -8.78
N ASN A 261 -17.95 1.96 -9.68
CA ASN A 261 -18.26 2.02 -11.09
C ASN A 261 -19.04 0.78 -11.58
N LEU A 262 -20.37 0.90 -11.60
CA LEU A 262 -21.28 -0.16 -12.08
C LEU A 262 -20.99 -0.60 -13.51
N SER A 263 -20.56 0.31 -14.39
CA SER A 263 -20.23 -0.03 -15.78
C SER A 263 -19.02 -0.97 -15.83
N SER A 264 -17.99 -0.73 -15.02
CA SER A 264 -16.79 -1.55 -14.96
C SER A 264 -17.10 -2.93 -14.38
N GLN A 265 -17.90 -2.99 -13.32
CA GLN A 265 -18.37 -4.27 -12.77
C GLN A 265 -19.21 -5.06 -13.79
N SER A 266 -20.07 -4.37 -14.55
CA SER A 266 -20.87 -4.99 -15.60
C SER A 266 -20.02 -5.58 -16.71
N LEU A 267 -18.89 -4.95 -17.05
CA LEU A 267 -17.92 -5.48 -18.03
C LEU A 267 -17.21 -6.73 -17.52
N VAL A 268 -16.94 -6.85 -16.22
CA VAL A 268 -16.37 -8.08 -15.64
C VAL A 268 -17.40 -9.21 -15.67
N ARG A 269 -18.67 -8.91 -15.34
CA ARG A 269 -19.74 -9.90 -15.26
C ARG A 269 -20.25 -10.37 -16.63
N ASN A 270 -20.24 -9.53 -17.66
CA ASN A 270 -20.89 -9.81 -18.95
C ASN A 270 -19.92 -9.96 -20.15
N PRO A 271 -20.02 -11.04 -20.94
CA PRO A 271 -19.17 -11.29 -22.13
C PRO A 271 -19.34 -10.36 -23.33
N ILE A 272 -20.44 -9.61 -23.40
CA ILE A 272 -20.98 -9.15 -24.69
C ILE A 272 -20.38 -7.79 -25.15
N TYR A 273 -19.58 -7.12 -24.31
CA TYR A 273 -19.08 -5.76 -24.56
C TYR A 273 -17.57 -5.70 -24.80
N HIS A 274 -17.11 -5.91 -26.04
CA HIS A 274 -15.67 -5.85 -26.37
C HIS A 274 -15.31 -5.04 -27.64
N ALA A 275 -16.24 -4.30 -28.25
CA ALA A 275 -15.94 -3.67 -29.54
C ALA A 275 -14.93 -2.49 -29.49
N ARG A 276 -14.62 -1.91 -28.31
CA ARG A 276 -13.84 -0.65 -28.22
C ARG A 276 -12.57 -0.67 -27.34
N SER A 277 -12.16 -1.80 -26.75
CA SER A 277 -11.08 -1.80 -25.74
C SER A 277 -9.95 -2.80 -25.98
N LYS A 278 -9.52 -2.94 -27.25
CA LYS A 278 -8.45 -3.88 -27.66
C LYS A 278 -7.11 -3.66 -26.93
N HIS A 279 -6.80 -2.43 -26.56
CA HIS A 279 -5.55 -2.07 -25.86
C HIS A 279 -5.47 -2.58 -24.42
N ILE A 280 -6.57 -3.08 -23.86
CA ILE A 280 -6.64 -3.63 -22.50
C ILE A 280 -7.31 -5.02 -22.45
N ASP A 281 -7.49 -5.69 -23.59
CA ASP A 281 -8.22 -6.97 -23.71
C ASP A 281 -7.64 -8.09 -22.82
N ILE A 282 -6.32 -8.18 -22.66
CA ILE A 282 -5.70 -9.15 -21.75
C ILE A 282 -6.13 -8.90 -20.30
N LYS A 283 -6.22 -7.63 -19.87
CA LYS A 283 -6.72 -7.30 -18.53
C LYS A 283 -8.19 -7.68 -18.40
N PHE A 284 -8.97 -7.53 -19.48
CA PHE A 284 -10.37 -7.96 -19.53
C PHE A 284 -10.54 -9.45 -19.26
N GLN A 285 -9.84 -10.28 -20.03
CA GLN A 285 -9.97 -11.73 -19.88
C GLN A 285 -9.47 -12.21 -18.51
N HIS A 286 -8.39 -11.61 -18.00
CA HIS A 286 -7.80 -12.02 -16.73
C HIS A 286 -8.76 -11.83 -15.54
N ILE A 287 -9.26 -10.61 -15.31
CA ILE A 287 -10.14 -10.35 -14.16
C ILE A 287 -11.45 -11.12 -14.27
N ARG A 288 -11.96 -11.29 -15.50
CA ARG A 288 -13.17 -12.06 -15.75
C ARG A 288 -12.97 -13.54 -15.43
N GLN A 289 -11.84 -14.13 -15.80
CA GLN A 289 -11.52 -15.50 -15.44
C GLN A 289 -11.46 -15.67 -13.91
N MET A 290 -10.85 -14.71 -13.20
CA MET A 290 -10.80 -14.72 -11.73
C MET A 290 -12.20 -14.66 -11.12
N TYR A 291 -13.09 -13.83 -11.66
CA TYR A 291 -14.49 -13.75 -11.23
C TYR A 291 -15.24 -15.06 -11.49
N ILE A 292 -15.13 -15.63 -12.69
CA ILE A 292 -15.78 -16.91 -13.05
C ILE A 292 -15.25 -18.07 -12.20
N ASN A 293 -13.96 -18.07 -11.88
CA ASN A 293 -13.33 -19.06 -11.01
C ASN A 293 -13.67 -18.89 -9.53
N ASN A 294 -14.48 -17.87 -9.17
CA ASN A 294 -14.82 -17.54 -7.79
C ASN A 294 -13.58 -17.22 -6.92
N GLU A 295 -12.54 -16.63 -7.54
CA GLU A 295 -11.34 -16.15 -6.85
C GLU A 295 -11.55 -14.74 -6.29
N ILE A 296 -12.34 -13.93 -7.00
CA ILE A 296 -12.74 -12.57 -6.59
C ILE A 296 -14.24 -12.37 -6.76
N ASP A 297 -14.80 -11.46 -5.97
CA ASP A 297 -16.15 -10.94 -6.15
C ASP A 297 -16.12 -9.41 -6.13
N LEU A 298 -17.06 -8.80 -6.82
CA LEU A 298 -17.14 -7.35 -6.97
C LEU A 298 -18.38 -6.83 -6.27
N ASN A 299 -18.18 -5.85 -5.39
CA ASN A 299 -19.27 -5.18 -4.70
C ASN A 299 -19.33 -3.70 -5.07
N TYR A 300 -20.53 -3.22 -5.36
CA TYR A 300 -20.76 -1.80 -5.56
C TYR A 300 -20.91 -1.09 -4.23
N ILE A 301 -20.13 -0.02 -4.05
CA ILE A 301 -20.31 0.93 -2.96
C ILE A 301 -20.38 2.33 -3.54
N SER A 302 -21.13 3.23 -2.89
CA SER A 302 -21.15 4.64 -3.32
C SER A 302 -19.79 5.29 -3.09
N THR A 303 -19.44 6.28 -3.90
CA THR A 303 -18.18 7.05 -3.78
C THR A 303 -17.96 7.60 -2.37
N ASN A 304 -19.03 8.01 -1.66
CA ASN A 304 -18.96 8.50 -0.28
C ASN A 304 -18.53 7.44 0.74
N ASN A 305 -18.65 6.15 0.40
CA ASN A 305 -18.25 5.03 1.23
C ASN A 305 -16.93 4.41 0.75
N MET A 306 -16.34 4.92 -0.33
CA MET A 306 -14.99 4.53 -0.75
C MET A 306 -13.96 4.98 0.29
N MET A 307 -12.87 4.22 0.39
CA MET A 307 -11.74 4.61 1.22
C MET A 307 -11.01 5.79 0.56
N SER A 308 -10.99 6.94 1.24
CA SER A 308 -10.30 8.17 0.83
C SER A 308 -8.90 8.29 1.39
#